data_AF-A0A842T4Y9-F1
#
_entry.id   AF-A0A842T4Y9-F1
#
_cell.length_a   1.000
_cell.length_b   1.000
_cell.length_c   1.000
_cell.angle_alpha   90.00
_cell.angle_beta   90.00
_cell.angle_gamma   90.00
#
_symmetry.space_group_name_H-M   'P 1'
#
loop_
_entity.id
_entity.type
_entity.pdbx_description
1 polymer ?
#
loop_
_entity_poly.entity_id
_entity_poly.type
_entity_poly.pdbx_seq_one_letter_code
_entity_poly.pdbx_strand_id
1 'polypeptide(L)'
;MEDRYTHSELLAQFRTLLALERNYLAEERTVLAAFRTGLALILLMPSLYIYSIALNWQLNFYLQLIFYVFLGICGILGTWESLRSRVKLKILRRLKIKVINKEKEILKSSNKIREIFAGLMNFPIDDKKRRYILKRTNNGFI
;
A
#
# COMPACT_ATOMS: atom_id res chain seq x y z
N MET A 1 -5.96 26.26 -34.01
CA MET A 1 -6.91 25.17 -33.75
C MET A 1 -6.65 24.65 -32.34
N GLU A 2 -7.08 25.30 -31.25
CA GLU A 2 -6.89 24.71 -29.90
C GLU A 2 -7.55 25.58 -28.82
N ASP A 3 -8.87 25.53 -28.69
CA ASP A 3 -9.52 25.95 -27.43
C ASP A 3 -10.94 25.38 -27.31
N ARG A 4 -11.06 24.07 -27.48
CA ARG A 4 -12.30 23.32 -27.21
C ARG A 4 -12.05 22.11 -26.32
N TYR A 5 -11.29 22.29 -25.24
CA TYR A 5 -11.57 21.46 -24.08
C TYR A 5 -12.83 22.02 -23.43
N THR A 6 -13.95 21.34 -23.63
CA THR A 6 -15.19 21.74 -22.97
C THR A 6 -14.99 21.58 -21.45
N HIS A 7 -15.48 22.52 -20.65
CA HIS A 7 -15.38 22.45 -19.18
C HIS A 7 -15.85 21.09 -18.62
N SER A 8 -16.79 20.42 -19.32
CA SER A 8 -17.24 19.06 -19.08
C SER A 8 -16.16 17.98 -19.23
N GLU A 9 -15.32 18.05 -20.27
CA GLU A 9 -14.24 17.07 -20.50
C GLU A 9 -13.15 17.20 -19.44
N LEU A 10 -12.80 18.43 -19.05
CA LEU A 10 -11.86 18.67 -17.96
C LEU A 10 -12.40 18.13 -16.63
N LEU A 11 -13.67 18.42 -16.30
CA LEU A 11 -14.30 17.87 -15.10
C LEU A 11 -14.36 16.34 -15.12
N ALA A 12 -14.61 15.73 -16.29
CA ALA A 12 -14.60 14.29 -16.46
C ALA A 12 -13.21 13.70 -16.18
N GLN A 13 -12.15 14.30 -16.72
CA GLN A 13 -10.76 13.89 -16.44
C GLN A 13 -10.39 14.05 -14.96
N PHE A 14 -10.88 15.09 -14.29
CA PHE A 14 -10.67 15.29 -12.86
C PHE A 14 -11.33 14.19 -12.02
N ARG A 15 -12.58 13.85 -12.34
CA ARG A 15 -13.30 12.79 -11.64
C ARG A 15 -12.62 11.44 -11.81
N THR A 16 -12.09 11.14 -13.00
CA THR A 16 -11.38 9.87 -13.24
C THR A 16 -10.03 9.82 -12.52
N LEU A 17 -9.28 10.91 -12.46
CA LEU A 17 -8.04 11.00 -11.67
C LEU A 17 -8.30 10.81 -10.17
N LEU A 18 -9.32 11.48 -9.62
CA LEU A 18 -9.73 11.31 -8.22
C LEU A 18 -10.20 9.88 -7.93
N ALA A 19 -10.93 9.25 -8.87
CA ALA A 19 -11.34 7.86 -8.73
C ALA A 19 -10.13 6.91 -8.71
N LEU A 20 -9.12 7.15 -9.55
CA LEU A 20 -7.85 6.41 -9.55
C LEU A 20 -7.09 6.58 -8.23
N GLU A 21 -7.02 7.78 -7.67
CA GLU A 21 -6.36 8.03 -6.38
C GLU A 21 -7.08 7.30 -5.24
N ARG A 22 -8.42 7.32 -5.22
CA ARG A 22 -9.21 6.58 -4.23
C ARG A 22 -9.00 5.07 -4.33
N ASN A 23 -9.02 4.51 -5.54
CA ASN A 23 -8.73 3.08 -5.74
C ASN A 23 -7.32 2.72 -5.29
N TYR A 24 -6.33 3.56 -5.61
CA TYR A 24 -4.96 3.37 -5.14
C TYR A 24 -4.86 3.34 -3.61
N LEU A 25 -5.49 4.31 -2.94
CA LEU A 25 -5.48 4.37 -1.47
C LEU A 25 -6.20 3.18 -0.84
N ALA A 26 -7.28 2.71 -1.44
CA ALA A 26 -7.98 1.51 -1.00
C ALA A 26 -7.08 0.27 -1.12
N GLU A 27 -6.40 0.09 -2.24
CA GLU A 27 -5.49 -1.03 -2.46
C GLU A 27 -4.23 -0.93 -1.58
N GLU A 28 -3.70 0.27 -1.34
CA GLU A 28 -2.60 0.47 -0.40
C GLU A 28 -3.00 0.01 1.01
N ARG A 29 -4.22 0.35 1.47
CA ARG A 29 -4.74 -0.07 2.77
C ARG A 29 -4.90 -1.59 2.88
N THR A 30 -5.41 -2.26 1.84
CA THR A 30 -5.59 -3.72 1.88
C THR A 30 -4.24 -4.44 1.94
N VAL A 31 -3.25 -3.96 1.18
CA VAL A 31 -1.90 -4.55 1.20
C VAL A 31 -1.19 -4.29 2.54
N LEU A 32 -1.37 -3.11 3.14
CA LEU A 32 -0.85 -2.82 4.49
C LEU A 32 -1.52 -3.69 5.56
N ALA A 33 -2.83 -3.94 5.45
CA ALA A 33 -3.53 -4.85 6.34
C ALA A 33 -2.99 -6.28 6.23
N ALA A 34 -2.82 -6.79 5.01
CA ALA A 34 -2.23 -8.12 4.75
C ALA A 34 -0.79 -8.23 5.26
N PHE A 35 0.00 -7.15 5.11
CA PHE A 35 1.35 -7.10 5.68
C PHE A 35 1.34 -7.17 7.21
N ARG A 36 0.39 -6.47 7.86
CA ARG A 36 0.24 -6.48 9.31
C ARG A 36 -0.19 -7.86 9.84
N THR A 37 -1.10 -8.55 9.14
CA THR A 37 -1.49 -9.91 9.52
C THR A 37 -0.37 -10.91 9.31
N GLY A 38 0.38 -10.82 8.21
CA GLY A 38 1.56 -11.65 7.97
C GLY A 38 2.64 -11.45 9.04
N LEU A 39 2.91 -10.20 9.44
CA LEU A 39 3.83 -9.91 10.55
C LEU A 39 3.32 -10.43 11.91
N ALA A 40 2.03 -10.28 12.20
CA ALA A 40 1.45 -10.79 13.43
C ALA A 40 1.58 -12.32 13.52
N LEU A 41 1.35 -13.03 12.42
CA LEU A 41 1.60 -14.47 12.33
C LEU A 41 3.06 -14.80 12.64
N ILE A 42 4.01 -14.14 11.98
CA ILE A 42 5.44 -14.38 12.21
C ILE A 42 5.84 -14.11 13.67
N LEU A 43 5.27 -13.07 14.29
CA LEU A 43 5.58 -12.70 15.68
C LEU A 43 5.00 -13.68 16.70
N LEU A 44 3.81 -14.22 16.44
CA LEU A 44 3.14 -15.15 17.37
C LEU A 44 3.71 -16.57 17.31
N MET A 45 4.29 -16.97 16.18
CA MET A 45 4.84 -18.33 16.00
C MET A 45 5.91 -18.72 17.03
N PRO A 46 6.97 -17.92 17.31
CA PRO A 46 7.97 -18.25 18.33
C PRO A 46 7.38 -18.34 19.74
N SER A 47 6.46 -17.43 20.08
CA SER A 47 5.82 -17.42 21.40
C SER A 47 4.96 -18.67 21.62
N LEU A 48 4.18 -19.08 20.61
CA LEU A 48 3.38 -20.31 20.65
C LEU A 48 4.27 -21.56 20.68
N TYR A 49 5.39 -21.54 19.96
CA TYR A 49 6.34 -22.65 19.96
C TYR A 49 6.99 -22.86 21.32
N ILE A 50 7.46 -21.79 21.98
CA ILE A 50 8.04 -21.85 23.33
C ILE A 50 7.00 -22.34 24.35
N TYR A 51 5.77 -21.84 24.26
CA TYR A 51 4.67 -22.28 25.12
C TYR A 51 4.34 -23.77 24.93
N SER A 52 4.36 -24.26 23.69
CA SER A 52 4.16 -25.67 23.37
C SER A 52 5.22 -26.57 24.00
N ILE A 53 6.49 -26.16 23.97
CA ILE A 53 7.57 -26.91 24.62
C ILE A 53 7.36 -26.97 26.14
N ALA A 54 6.91 -25.88 26.75
CA ALA A 54 6.63 -25.85 28.19
C ALA A 54 5.47 -26.78 28.60
N LEU A 55 4.48 -26.98 27.72
CA LEU A 55 3.34 -27.88 27.96
C LEU A 55 3.59 -29.35 27.58
N ASN A 56 4.75 -29.69 27.02
CA ASN A 56 5.04 -31.01 26.44
C ASN A 56 4.89 -32.19 27.43
N TRP A 57 4.95 -31.94 28.74
CA TRP A 57 4.93 -33.02 29.74
C TRP A 57 3.54 -33.68 29.93
N GLN A 58 2.45 -33.04 29.47
CA GLN A 58 1.09 -33.51 29.71
C GLN A 58 0.34 -34.02 28.46
N LEU A 59 0.86 -33.77 27.25
CA LEU A 59 0.14 -34.03 26.00
C LEU A 59 0.61 -35.30 25.28
N ASN A 60 -0.32 -35.99 24.63
CA ASN A 60 -0.02 -37.14 23.76
C ASN A 60 0.89 -36.75 22.60
N PHE A 61 1.89 -37.59 22.31
CA PHE A 61 2.87 -37.40 21.24
C PHE A 61 2.25 -37.09 19.87
N TYR A 62 1.16 -37.76 19.51
CA TYR A 62 0.46 -37.53 18.25
C TYR A 62 -0.14 -36.13 18.11
N LEU A 63 -0.69 -35.58 19.20
CA LEU A 63 -1.26 -34.22 19.20
C LEU A 63 -0.16 -33.16 19.08
N GLN A 64 1.00 -33.39 19.70
CA GLN A 64 2.17 -32.52 19.56
C GLN A 64 2.66 -32.47 18.10
N LEU A 65 2.75 -33.63 17.44
CA LEU A 65 3.20 -33.71 16.05
C LEU A 65 2.26 -32.94 15.11
N ILE A 66 0.94 -33.11 15.25
CA ILE A 66 -0.05 -32.37 14.46
C ILE A 66 0.07 -30.86 14.73
N PHE A 67 0.24 -30.46 15.98
CA PHE A 67 0.38 -29.05 16.36
C PHE A 67 1.64 -28.40 15.76
N TYR A 68 2.79 -29.07 15.78
CA TYR A 68 4.02 -28.57 15.16
C TYR A 68 3.91 -28.46 13.64
N VAL A 69 3.27 -29.43 12.97
CA VAL A 69 3.00 -29.36 11.53
C VAL A 69 2.09 -28.17 11.21
N PHE A 70 1.04 -27.96 12.00
CA PHE A 70 0.14 -26.82 11.84
C PHE A 70 0.86 -25.47 12.01
N LEU A 71 1.67 -25.32 13.07
CA LEU A 71 2.49 -24.12 13.28
C LEU A 71 3.48 -23.89 12.13
N GLY A 72 4.10 -24.96 11.61
CA GLY A 72 5.00 -24.88 10.45
C GLY A 72 4.28 -24.32 9.21
N ILE A 73 3.08 -24.83 8.90
CA ILE A 73 2.26 -24.35 7.79
C ILE A 73 1.87 -22.88 7.99
N CYS A 74 1.41 -22.49 9.19
CA CYS A 74 1.07 -21.11 9.50
C CYS A 74 2.28 -20.16 9.37
N GLY A 75 3.47 -20.60 9.78
CA GLY A 75 4.71 -19.85 9.60
C GLY A 75 5.07 -19.62 8.13
N ILE A 76 4.95 -20.65 7.30
CA ILE A 76 5.19 -20.56 5.85
C ILE A 76 4.18 -19.59 5.20
N LEU A 77 2.89 -19.70 5.54
CA LEU A 77 1.86 -18.79 5.02
C LEU A 77 2.09 -17.34 5.48
N GLY A 78 2.44 -17.13 6.75
CA GLY A 78 2.71 -15.79 7.29
C GLY A 78 3.91 -15.11 6.62
N THR A 79 5.00 -15.86 6.40
CA THR A 79 6.18 -15.36 5.68
C THR A 79 5.89 -15.08 4.21
N TRP A 80 5.13 -15.94 3.54
CA TRP A 80 4.69 -15.73 2.16
C TRP A 80 3.85 -14.46 1.99
N GLU A 81 2.82 -14.27 2.82
CA GLU A 81 1.95 -13.09 2.75
C GLU A 81 2.70 -11.79 3.07
N SER A 82 3.67 -11.84 4.01
CA SER A 82 4.55 -10.71 4.31
C SER A 82 5.42 -10.32 3.11
N LEU A 83 5.99 -11.30 2.40
CA LEU A 83 6.81 -11.06 1.21
C LEU A 83 5.97 -10.56 0.03
N ARG A 84 4.85 -11.22 -0.26
CA ARG A 84 3.92 -10.85 -1.33
C ARG A 84 3.44 -9.40 -1.18
N SER A 85 3.12 -9.00 0.04
CA SER A 85 2.68 -7.63 0.34
C SER A 85 3.76 -6.58 0.06
N ARG A 86 5.03 -6.89 0.35
CA ARG A 86 6.16 -5.98 0.04
C ARG A 86 6.33 -5.78 -1.47
N VAL A 87 6.20 -6.85 -2.26
CA VAL A 87 6.28 -6.76 -3.73
C VAL A 87 5.13 -5.94 -4.30
N LYS A 88 3.89 -6.21 -3.85
CA LYS A 88 2.70 -5.44 -4.26
C LYS A 88 2.85 -3.95 -3.93
N LEU A 89 3.35 -3.59 -2.74
CA LEU A 89 3.60 -2.19 -2.38
C LEU A 89 4.64 -1.52 -3.30
N LYS A 90 5.70 -2.23 -3.71
CA LYS A 90 6.69 -1.68 -4.65
C LYS A 90 6.05 -1.37 -6.01
N ILE A 91 5.20 -2.26 -6.52
CA ILE A 91 4.49 -2.07 -7.78
C ILE A 91 3.52 -0.88 -7.67
N LEU A 92 2.73 -0.83 -6.60
CA LEU A 92 1.80 0.26 -6.34
C LEU A 92 2.52 1.62 -6.32
N ARG A 93 3.66 1.72 -5.62
CA ARG A 93 4.44 2.97 -5.59
C ARG A 93 4.89 3.43 -6.98
N ARG A 94 5.30 2.51 -7.85
CA ARG A 94 5.66 2.84 -9.25
C ARG A 94 4.46 3.34 -10.04
N LEU A 95 3.29 2.71 -9.87
CA LEU A 95 2.06 3.15 -10.51
C LEU A 95 1.66 4.55 -10.04
N LYS A 96 1.76 4.85 -8.74
CA LYS A 96 1.50 6.18 -8.18
C LYS A 96 2.39 7.25 -8.80
N ILE A 97 3.68 6.98 -8.95
CA ILE A 97 4.62 7.93 -9.57
C ILE A 97 4.22 8.23 -11.02
N LYS A 98 3.80 7.22 -11.79
CA LYS A 98 3.30 7.43 -13.16
C LYS A 98 2.06 8.32 -13.20
N VAL A 99 1.11 8.12 -12.28
CA VAL A 99 -0.09 8.96 -12.17
C VAL A 99 0.29 10.40 -11.81
N ILE A 100 1.15 10.61 -10.82
CA ILE A 100 1.62 11.95 -10.42
C ILE A 100 2.36 12.65 -11.56
N ASN A 101 3.14 11.93 -12.36
CA ASN A 101 3.83 12.52 -13.51
C ASN A 101 2.83 12.98 -14.58
N LYS A 102 1.79 12.18 -14.87
CA LYS A 102 0.70 12.57 -15.77
C LYS A 102 -0.09 13.76 -15.24
N GLU A 103 -0.36 13.81 -13.94
CA GLU A 103 -1.00 14.97 -13.30
C GLU A 103 -0.18 16.25 -13.53
N LYS A 104 1.15 16.18 -13.34
CA LYS A 104 2.04 17.34 -13.57
C LYS A 104 2.07 17.78 -15.03
N GLU A 105 2.02 16.86 -15.98
CA GLU A 105 1.95 17.18 -17.41
C GLU A 105 0.65 17.93 -17.76
N ILE A 106 -0.49 17.46 -17.24
CA ILE A 106 -1.81 18.10 -17.42
C ILE A 106 -1.85 19.48 -16.74
N LEU A 107 -1.27 19.60 -15.54
CA LEU A 107 -1.16 20.87 -14.83
C LEU A 107 -0.28 21.89 -15.55
N LYS A 108 0.78 21.43 -16.23
CA LYS A 108 1.69 22.29 -16.98
C LYS A 108 1.09 22.75 -18.31
N SER A 109 0.24 21.94 -18.94
CA SER A 109 -0.37 22.28 -20.23
C SER A 109 -1.53 23.29 -20.12
N SER A 110 -2.16 23.43 -18.96
CA SER A 110 -3.31 24.32 -18.80
C SER A 110 -3.22 25.23 -17.57
N ASN A 111 -3.00 26.53 -17.81
CA ASN A 111 -2.98 27.55 -16.76
C ASN A 111 -4.33 27.65 -16.01
N LYS A 112 -5.45 27.41 -16.71
CA LYS A 112 -6.81 27.36 -16.15
C LYS A 112 -6.98 26.20 -15.16
N ILE A 113 -6.42 25.04 -15.50
CA ILE A 113 -6.43 23.88 -14.60
C ILE A 113 -5.64 24.18 -13.33
N ARG A 114 -4.49 24.85 -13.45
CA ARG A 114 -3.66 25.26 -12.31
C ARG A 114 -4.40 26.16 -11.33
N GLU A 115 -5.22 27.10 -11.80
CA GLU A 115 -6.06 27.95 -10.93
C GLU A 115 -7.14 27.15 -10.20
N ILE A 116 -7.86 26.26 -10.91
CA ILE A 116 -8.86 25.37 -10.30
C ILE A 116 -8.21 24.46 -9.26
N PHE A 117 -7.03 23.90 -9.57
CA PHE A 117 -6.29 23.03 -8.68
C PHE A 117 -5.74 23.80 -7.46
N ALA A 118 -5.31 25.05 -7.63
CA ALA A 118 -4.92 25.91 -6.52
C ALA A 118 -6.10 26.21 -5.58
N GLY A 119 -7.29 26.43 -6.15
CA GLY A 119 -8.53 26.57 -5.37
C GLY A 119 -8.90 25.30 -4.60
N LEU A 120 -8.71 24.12 -5.19
CA LEU A 120 -8.93 22.81 -4.53
C LEU A 120 -7.84 22.45 -3.50
N MET A 121 -6.57 22.82 -3.75
CA MET A 121 -5.44 22.58 -2.84
C MET A 121 -5.38 23.55 -1.65
N ASN A 122 -6.30 24.51 -1.54
CA ASN A 122 -6.53 25.20 -0.26
C ASN A 122 -7.16 24.29 0.81
N PHE A 123 -7.54 23.05 0.46
CA PHE A 123 -7.70 22.00 1.46
C PHE A 123 -6.33 21.59 1.99
N PRO A 124 -6.12 21.45 3.31
CA PRO A 124 -4.84 21.05 3.89
C PRO A 124 -4.56 19.58 3.55
N ILE A 125 -4.17 19.32 2.31
CA ILE A 125 -3.51 18.08 1.93
C ILE A 125 -2.16 18.15 2.61
N ASP A 126 -1.87 17.15 3.44
CA ASP A 126 -0.60 16.98 4.16
C ASP A 126 0.55 16.82 3.15
N ASP A 127 0.97 17.96 2.61
CA ASP A 127 1.99 18.12 1.59
C ASP A 127 3.37 17.79 2.17
N LYS A 128 3.48 17.79 3.51
CA LYS A 128 4.60 17.24 4.26
C LYS A 128 4.72 15.74 4.02
N LYS A 129 3.62 14.98 4.12
CA LYS A 129 3.61 13.54 3.82
C LYS A 129 3.89 13.23 2.34
N ARG A 130 3.36 14.04 1.41
CA ARG A 130 3.66 13.92 -0.04
C ARG A 130 5.16 14.14 -0.33
N ARG A 131 5.76 15.19 0.23
CA ARG A 131 7.21 15.47 0.11
C ARG A 131 8.08 14.43 0.81
N TYR A 132 7.66 13.90 1.94
CA TYR A 132 8.41 12.85 2.65
C TYR A 132 8.46 11.54 1.86
N ILE A 133 7.36 11.15 1.21
CA ILE A 133 7.31 9.97 0.34
C ILE A 133 8.24 10.14 -0.86
N LEU A 134 8.21 11.31 -1.53
CA LEU A 134 9.07 11.61 -2.68
C LEU A 134 10.56 11.65 -2.31
N LYS A 135 10.91 12.27 -1.18
CA LYS A 135 12.30 12.37 -0.69
C LYS A 135 12.85 11.00 -0.27
N ARG A 136 12.01 10.13 0.31
CA ARG A 136 12.39 8.76 0.69
C ARG A 136 12.53 7.84 -0.52
N THR A 137 11.75 8.05 -1.59
CA THR A 137 11.92 7.29 -2.85
C THR A 137 13.16 7.70 -3.64
N ASN A 138 13.60 8.96 -3.54
CA ASN A 138 14.83 9.41 -4.21
C ASN A 138 16.11 8.96 -3.48
N ASN A 139 16.06 8.84 -2.14
CA ASN A 139 17.21 8.42 -1.33
C ASN A 139 17.25 6.92 -1.00
N GLY A 140 16.26 6.14 -1.42
CA GLY A 140 16.16 4.69 -1.16
C GLY A 140 16.58 3.80 -2.35
N PHE A 141 17.30 4.39 -3.30
CA PHE A 141 17.85 3.74 -4.50
C PHE A 141 19.39 3.74 -4.42
N ILE A 142 19.93 3.19 -3.32
CA ILE A 142 21.29 2.67 -3.22
C ILE A 142 21.18 1.36 -2.45
#